data_AF-A0A2V1NG57-F1
#
_entry.id   AF-A0A2V1NG57-F1
#
_cell.length_a   1.000
_cell.length_b   1.000
_cell.length_c   1.000
_cell.angle_alpha   90.00
_cell.angle_beta   90.00
_cell.angle_gamma   90.00
#
_symmetry.space_group_name_H-M   'P 1'
#
loop_
_entity.id
_entity.type
_entity.pdbx_description
1 polymer ?
#
loop_
_entity_poly.entity_id
_entity_poly.type
_entity_poly.pdbx_seq_one_letter_code
_entity_poly.pdbx_strand_id
1 'polypeptide(L)'
;MAQGRGWEGAVLKLMRARDFTLTVTANEQVSAEYRRIRVTDGGLLAANPVHPTMWVRLWFQNAGRPHQRAYTLVDPDPESGTFTLEFALHEGAASDWAREVQAGDTIEATVQGTGFEAPVPGPGHVLAIGDPASLPAINSLLDSMSSIESTVWFEGGGDELPFRHGVRRVPRGELVERVRRELPEVLAGAEAPYVWIACDTRTTRALSAYVRKELGVAKERVHALGYWRAG
;
A
#
# COMPACT_ATOMS: atom_id res chain seq x y z
N MET A 1 -4.52 -5.54 31.76
CA MET A 1 -5.80 -4.83 31.76
C MET A 1 -5.87 -3.98 30.49
N ALA A 2 -6.60 -4.44 29.47
CA ALA A 2 -6.67 -3.76 28.18
C ALA A 2 -7.44 -2.44 28.31
N GLN A 3 -6.76 -1.32 28.10
CA GLN A 3 -7.37 0.01 28.10
C GLN A 3 -8.20 0.16 26.81
N GLY A 4 -9.49 0.49 26.96
CA GLY A 4 -10.49 0.37 25.91
C GLY A 4 -10.22 1.26 24.69
N ARG A 5 -10.07 0.64 23.52
CA ARG A 5 -10.21 1.28 22.20
C ARG A 5 -11.64 1.81 22.12
N GLY A 6 -11.85 3.11 21.90
CA GLY A 6 -13.15 3.80 21.93
C GLY A 6 -14.18 3.32 20.89
N TRP A 7 -15.05 4.23 20.39
CA TRP A 7 -16.14 3.86 19.45
C TRP A 7 -15.67 3.06 18.23
N GLU A 8 -14.52 3.40 17.64
CA GLU A 8 -13.91 2.65 16.53
C GLU A 8 -13.54 1.22 16.91
N GLY A 9 -13.00 1.01 18.13
CA GLY A 9 -12.69 -0.33 18.65
C GLY A 9 -13.94 -1.15 18.98
N ALA A 10 -15.01 -0.49 19.42
CA ALA A 10 -16.30 -1.13 19.65
C ALA A 10 -16.97 -1.57 18.33
N VAL A 11 -16.91 -0.74 17.28
CA VAL A 11 -17.43 -1.08 15.93
C VAL A 11 -16.67 -2.27 15.35
N LEU A 12 -15.33 -2.31 15.47
CA LEU A 12 -14.53 -3.41 14.94
C LEU A 12 -14.75 -4.72 15.70
N LYS A 13 -14.91 -4.67 17.03
CA LYS A 13 -15.32 -5.83 17.83
C LYS A 13 -16.71 -6.34 17.45
N LEU A 14 -17.65 -5.44 17.19
CA LEU A 14 -19.00 -5.79 16.73
C LEU A 14 -18.97 -6.50 15.36
N MET A 15 -17.99 -6.16 14.52
CA MET A 15 -17.78 -6.75 13.18
C MET A 15 -17.00 -8.06 13.18
N ARG A 16 -16.67 -8.66 14.34
CA ARG A 16 -15.86 -9.89 14.46
C ARG A 16 -14.49 -9.81 13.76
N ALA A 17 -13.92 -8.62 13.65
CA ALA A 17 -12.56 -8.48 13.14
C ALA A 17 -11.63 -9.27 14.08
N ARG A 18 -10.94 -10.29 13.54
CA ARG A 18 -9.94 -11.04 14.31
C ARG A 18 -8.73 -10.14 14.46
N ASP A 19 -8.41 -9.82 15.71
CA ASP A 19 -7.16 -9.18 16.06
C ASP A 19 -6.06 -10.26 16.08
N PHE A 20 -4.93 -9.94 15.46
CA PHE A 20 -3.73 -10.77 15.40
C PHE A 20 -2.59 -10.01 16.06
N THR A 21 -1.69 -10.72 16.73
CA THR A 21 -0.46 -10.12 17.27
C THR A 21 0.69 -10.48 16.34
N LEU A 22 1.24 -9.47 15.68
CA LEU A 22 2.45 -9.61 14.87
C LEU A 22 3.67 -9.51 15.78
N THR A 23 4.66 -10.39 15.61
CA THR A 23 5.93 -10.32 16.35
C THR A 23 7.08 -10.01 15.41
N VAL A 24 7.85 -8.98 15.72
CA VAL A 24 8.97 -8.53 14.91
C VAL A 24 10.11 -9.54 15.00
N THR A 25 10.63 -9.93 13.85
CA THR A 25 11.75 -10.89 13.73
C THR A 25 13.01 -10.23 13.21
N ALA A 26 12.89 -9.19 12.38
CA ALA A 26 14.00 -8.41 11.88
C ALA A 26 13.54 -6.99 11.51
N ASN A 27 14.48 -6.05 11.52
CA ASN A 27 14.29 -4.70 11.01
C ASN A 27 15.50 -4.28 10.18
N GLU A 28 15.27 -3.51 9.12
CA GLU A 28 16.28 -3.09 8.15
C GLU A 28 16.04 -1.64 7.75
N GLN A 29 17.08 -0.79 7.82
CA GLN A 29 17.05 0.56 7.29
C GLN A 29 17.46 0.55 5.82
N VAL A 30 16.51 0.80 4.91
CA VAL A 30 16.75 0.79 3.45
C VAL A 30 17.31 2.13 2.98
N SER A 31 16.74 3.22 3.46
CA SER A 31 17.22 4.60 3.24
C SER A 31 16.86 5.45 4.44
N ALA A 32 17.29 6.71 4.51
CA ALA A 32 16.91 7.61 5.61
C ALA A 32 15.38 7.74 5.81
N GLU A 33 14.59 7.59 4.74
CA GLU A 33 13.13 7.74 4.75
C GLU A 33 12.39 6.40 4.53
N TYR A 34 13.07 5.24 4.61
CA TYR A 34 12.44 3.95 4.33
C TYR A 34 12.97 2.80 5.18
N ARG A 35 12.07 2.01 5.76
CA ARG A 35 12.38 0.90 6.69
C ARG A 35 11.58 -0.35 6.36
N ARG A 36 12.21 -1.53 6.47
CA ARG A 36 11.54 -2.84 6.35
C ARG A 36 11.52 -3.52 7.71
N ILE A 37 10.40 -4.16 8.03
CA ILE A 37 10.18 -4.85 9.29
C ILE A 37 9.57 -6.22 8.97
N ARG A 38 10.31 -7.28 9.26
CA ARG A 38 9.83 -8.66 9.08
C ARG A 38 9.11 -9.12 10.34
N VAL A 39 7.98 -9.78 10.18
CA VAL A 39 7.15 -10.24 11.30
C VAL A 39 6.73 -11.70 11.13
N THR A 40 6.47 -12.38 12.25
CA THR A 40 5.53 -13.51 12.28
C THR A 40 4.11 -12.98 12.46
N ASP A 41 3.14 -13.71 11.93
CA ASP A 41 1.81 -13.18 11.63
C ASP A 41 0.73 -13.49 12.69
N GLY A 42 1.05 -14.31 13.70
CA GLY A 42 0.08 -14.74 14.72
C GLY A 42 -1.08 -15.57 14.18
N GLY A 43 -0.91 -16.26 13.05
CA GLY A 43 -1.94 -17.04 12.36
C GLY A 43 -2.81 -16.23 11.40
N LEU A 44 -2.42 -14.98 11.08
CA LEU A 44 -3.15 -14.09 10.18
C LEU A 44 -3.31 -14.69 8.78
N LEU A 45 -2.25 -15.19 8.17
CA LEU A 45 -2.25 -15.75 6.82
C LEU A 45 -2.98 -17.10 6.77
N ALA A 46 -2.93 -17.89 7.83
CA ALA A 46 -3.72 -19.12 7.93
C ALA A 46 -5.24 -18.85 8.00
N ALA A 47 -5.64 -17.71 8.55
CA ALA A 47 -7.03 -17.32 8.69
C ALA A 47 -7.59 -16.52 7.50
N ASN A 48 -6.73 -15.99 6.62
CA ASN A 48 -7.12 -15.07 5.56
C ASN A 48 -6.38 -15.41 4.25
N PRO A 49 -7.09 -15.74 3.16
CA PRO A 49 -6.47 -15.95 1.85
C PRO A 49 -5.69 -14.71 1.38
N VAL A 50 -4.46 -14.93 0.93
CA VAL A 50 -3.60 -13.88 0.38
C VAL A 50 -4.09 -13.44 -1.00
N HIS A 51 -4.00 -12.14 -1.27
CA HIS A 51 -4.28 -11.56 -2.58
C HIS A 51 -3.33 -10.40 -2.89
N PRO A 52 -3.22 -9.97 -4.16
CA PRO A 52 -2.42 -8.80 -4.52
C PRO A 52 -2.83 -7.56 -3.73
N THR A 53 -1.87 -6.72 -3.38
CA THR A 53 -2.08 -5.46 -2.64
C THR A 53 -2.70 -5.62 -1.24
N MET A 54 -2.74 -6.85 -0.70
CA MET A 54 -3.32 -7.14 0.62
C MET A 54 -2.67 -6.30 1.71
N TRP A 55 -3.47 -5.79 2.64
CA TRP A 55 -3.02 -4.90 3.71
C TRP A 55 -3.69 -5.18 5.03
N VAL A 56 -3.02 -4.77 6.12
CA VAL A 56 -3.48 -4.91 7.50
C VAL A 56 -3.53 -3.55 8.18
N ARG A 57 -4.43 -3.40 9.16
CA ARG A 57 -4.45 -2.23 10.05
C ARG A 57 -3.58 -2.53 11.26
N LEU A 58 -2.49 -1.79 11.42
CA LEU A 58 -1.63 -1.85 12.60
C LEU A 58 -2.09 -0.81 13.63
N TRP A 59 -2.06 -1.19 14.91
CA TRP A 59 -2.48 -0.35 16.02
C TRP A 59 -1.29 0.18 16.82
N PHE A 60 -1.02 1.46 16.65
CA PHE A 60 0.02 2.22 17.35
C PHE A 60 -0.56 2.93 18.58
N GLN A 61 0.33 3.23 19.53
CA GLN A 61 0.04 4.15 20.63
C GLN A 61 0.42 5.56 20.20
N ASN A 62 -0.48 6.53 20.38
CA ASN A 62 -0.19 7.94 20.16
C ASN A 62 -0.71 8.76 21.34
N ALA A 63 0.20 9.23 22.20
CA ALA A 63 -0.13 9.95 23.44
C ALA A 63 -1.22 9.24 24.28
N GLY A 64 -1.12 7.91 24.41
CA GLY A 64 -2.07 7.08 25.14
C GLY A 64 -3.41 6.83 24.44
N ARG A 65 -3.59 7.25 23.18
CA ARG A 65 -4.76 6.97 22.35
C ARG A 65 -4.43 5.96 21.25
N PRO A 66 -5.35 5.04 20.92
CA PRO A 66 -5.15 4.11 19.82
C PRO A 66 -5.10 4.87 18.50
N HIS A 67 -4.12 4.51 17.67
CA HIS A 67 -3.88 5.14 16.39
C HIS A 67 -3.64 4.05 15.35
N GLN A 68 -4.47 3.97 14.31
CA GLN A 68 -4.37 2.92 13.30
C GLN A 68 -3.79 3.42 11.98
N ARG A 69 -2.97 2.60 11.33
CA ARG A 69 -2.51 2.81 9.94
C ARG A 69 -2.55 1.51 9.16
N ALA A 70 -2.86 1.62 7.86
CA ALA A 70 -2.86 0.48 6.96
C ALA A 70 -1.46 0.29 6.37
N TYR A 71 -1.00 -0.96 6.30
CA TYR A 71 0.26 -1.34 5.65
C TYR A 71 0.05 -2.58 4.79
N THR A 72 0.60 -2.52 3.57
CA THR A 72 0.58 -3.63 2.62
C THR A 72 1.54 -4.73 3.08
N LEU A 73 1.12 -5.99 2.88
CA LEU A 73 1.94 -7.17 3.10
C LEU A 73 2.94 -7.32 1.95
N VAL A 74 4.22 -7.44 2.27
CA VAL A 74 5.29 -7.78 1.34
C VAL A 74 5.71 -9.22 1.56
N ASP A 75 5.72 -10.00 0.48
CA ASP A 75 6.08 -11.42 0.45
C ASP A 75 5.41 -12.25 1.56
N PRO A 76 4.06 -12.25 1.65
CA PRO A 76 3.38 -13.12 2.60
C PRO A 76 3.64 -14.59 2.30
N ASP A 77 4.13 -15.30 3.31
CA ASP A 77 4.40 -16.74 3.30
C ASP A 77 3.46 -17.43 4.29
N PRO A 78 2.36 -18.04 3.81
CA PRO A 78 1.42 -18.76 4.67
C PRO A 78 2.00 -20.04 5.30
N GLU A 79 3.04 -20.65 4.71
CA GLU A 79 3.66 -21.86 5.27
C GLU A 79 4.47 -21.52 6.52
N SER A 80 5.24 -20.43 6.47
CA SER A 80 6.05 -19.98 7.60
C SER A 80 5.30 -19.02 8.54
N GLY A 81 4.14 -18.51 8.14
CA GLY A 81 3.40 -17.48 8.88
C GLY A 81 4.19 -16.18 9.00
N THR A 82 4.90 -15.78 7.94
CA THR A 82 5.71 -14.55 7.95
C THR A 82 5.39 -13.62 6.78
N PHE A 83 5.63 -12.33 6.99
CA PHE A 83 5.62 -11.34 5.92
C PHE A 83 6.48 -10.14 6.33
N THR A 84 6.67 -9.20 5.40
CA THR A 84 7.37 -7.95 5.64
C THR A 84 6.42 -6.76 5.54
N LEU A 85 6.66 -5.77 6.37
CA LEU A 85 6.02 -4.46 6.34
C LEU A 85 7.07 -3.43 5.92
N GLU A 86 6.69 -2.51 5.01
CA GLU A 86 7.58 -1.43 4.58
C GLU A 86 6.98 -0.08 4.96
N PHE A 87 7.82 0.77 5.56
CA PHE A 87 7.44 2.05 6.12
C PHE A 87 8.15 3.16 5.36
N ALA A 88 7.38 3.94 4.60
CA ALA A 88 7.78 5.28 4.19
C ALA A 88 7.76 6.19 5.42
N LEU A 89 8.94 6.56 5.91
CA LEU A 89 9.09 7.28 7.17
C LEU A 89 8.74 8.76 6.99
N HIS A 90 7.95 9.27 7.92
CA HIS A 90 7.56 10.67 8.04
C HIS A 90 7.36 11.02 9.53
N GLU A 91 6.80 12.19 9.83
CA GLU A 91 6.47 12.55 11.21
C GLU A 91 5.23 11.78 11.71
N GLY A 92 5.33 11.14 12.88
CA GLY A 92 4.19 10.58 13.60
C GLY A 92 4.34 9.13 14.07
N ALA A 93 3.42 8.71 14.93
CA ALA A 93 3.52 7.52 15.78
C ALA A 93 3.89 6.21 15.05
N ALA A 94 3.43 6.00 13.82
CA ALA A 94 3.75 4.80 13.07
C ALA A 94 5.22 4.78 12.58
N SER A 95 5.75 5.94 12.16
CA SER A 95 7.16 6.08 11.80
C SER A 95 8.05 6.07 13.03
N ASP A 96 7.61 6.68 14.14
CA ASP A 96 8.35 6.68 15.41
C ASP A 96 8.52 5.24 15.92
N TRP A 97 7.43 4.46 15.93
CA TRP A 97 7.48 3.03 16.24
C TRP A 97 8.44 2.28 15.30
N ALA A 98 8.34 2.50 13.98
CA ALA A 98 9.18 1.80 13.01
C ALA A 98 10.68 2.10 13.16
N ARG A 99 11.05 3.30 13.64
CA ARG A 99 12.45 3.67 13.91
C ARG A 99 13.03 2.95 15.12
N GLU A 100 12.21 2.72 16.15
CA GLU A 100 12.67 2.22 17.44
C GLU A 100 12.54 0.71 17.59
N VAL A 101 11.62 0.09 16.85
CA VAL A 101 11.24 -1.31 17.02
C VAL A 101 12.41 -2.29 16.85
N GLN A 102 12.44 -3.31 17.71
CA GLN A 102 13.43 -4.37 17.77
C GLN A 102 12.81 -5.74 17.57
N ALA A 103 13.65 -6.74 17.29
CA ALA A 103 13.20 -8.13 17.26
C ALA A 103 12.64 -8.54 18.64
N GLY A 104 11.50 -9.22 18.63
CA GLY A 104 10.73 -9.57 19.84
C GLY A 104 9.61 -8.60 20.18
N ASP A 105 9.63 -7.36 19.67
CA ASP A 105 8.53 -6.42 19.87
C ASP A 105 7.27 -6.90 19.14
N THR A 106 6.11 -6.54 19.68
CA THR A 106 4.82 -6.94 19.14
C THR A 106 3.96 -5.75 18.73
N ILE A 107 3.14 -5.94 17.70
CA ILE A 107 2.12 -4.97 17.31
C ILE A 107 0.80 -5.67 16.96
N GLU A 108 -0.30 -5.08 17.41
CA GLU A 108 -1.63 -5.59 17.11
C GLU A 108 -2.03 -5.23 15.67
N ALA A 109 -2.62 -6.19 14.97
CA ALA A 109 -3.04 -6.08 13.59
C ALA A 109 -4.48 -6.55 13.40
N THR A 110 -5.21 -5.90 12.50
CA THR A 110 -6.57 -6.29 12.12
C THR A 110 -6.65 -6.40 10.59
N VAL A 111 -7.14 -7.55 10.08
CA VAL A 111 -7.46 -7.72 8.66
C VAL A 111 -8.92 -7.33 8.44
N GLN A 112 -9.16 -6.20 7.77
CA GLN A 112 -10.52 -5.79 7.43
C GLN A 112 -10.54 -4.79 6.29
N GLY A 113 -11.40 -5.04 5.29
CA GLY A 113 -11.65 -4.11 4.17
C GLY A 113 -10.59 -4.16 3.07
N THR A 114 -9.66 -5.11 3.15
CA THR A 114 -8.75 -5.43 2.06
C THR A 114 -9.40 -6.42 1.10
N GLY A 115 -9.06 -6.30 -0.18
CA GLY A 115 -9.57 -7.15 -1.25
C GLY A 115 -8.95 -6.74 -2.58
N PHE A 116 -8.94 -7.67 -3.53
CA PHE A 116 -8.45 -7.42 -4.88
C PHE A 116 -9.30 -8.17 -5.88
N GLU A 117 -9.83 -7.43 -6.86
CA GLU A 117 -10.53 -8.00 -8.00
C GLU A 117 -9.77 -7.58 -9.25
N ALA A 118 -9.22 -8.56 -9.96
CA ALA A 118 -8.60 -8.31 -11.25
C ALA A 118 -9.66 -7.82 -12.24
N PRO A 119 -9.33 -6.86 -13.12
CA PRO A 119 -10.29 -6.38 -14.11
C PRO A 119 -10.65 -7.49 -15.09
N VAL A 120 -11.92 -7.53 -15.51
CA VAL A 120 -12.46 -8.48 -16.49
C VAL A 120 -12.98 -7.72 -17.71
N PRO A 121 -12.53 -8.05 -18.95
CA PRO A 121 -11.45 -8.98 -19.27
C PRO A 121 -10.10 -8.52 -18.69
N GLY A 122 -9.12 -9.43 -18.60
CA GLY A 122 -7.78 -9.12 -18.09
C GLY A 122 -7.13 -7.93 -18.83
N PRO A 123 -6.20 -7.19 -18.18
CA PRO A 123 -5.59 -6.03 -18.81
C PRO A 123 -4.56 -6.42 -19.86
N GLY A 124 -4.48 -5.66 -20.94
CA GLY A 124 -3.34 -5.70 -21.86
C GLY A 124 -2.20 -4.78 -21.41
N HIS A 125 -2.50 -3.77 -20.56
CA HIS A 125 -1.52 -2.85 -19.99
C HIS A 125 -1.91 -2.41 -18.57
N VAL A 126 -0.98 -2.47 -17.61
CA VAL A 126 -1.13 -1.88 -16.28
C VAL A 126 -0.46 -0.51 -16.22
N LEU A 127 -1.22 0.53 -15.89
CA LEU A 127 -0.76 1.91 -15.76
C LEU A 127 -0.81 2.32 -14.28
N ALA A 128 0.32 2.19 -13.58
CA ALA A 128 0.42 2.42 -12.15
C ALA A 128 0.95 3.83 -11.82
N ILE A 129 0.39 4.47 -10.81
CA ILE A 129 0.81 5.79 -10.33
C ILE A 129 0.93 5.73 -8.81
N GLY A 130 2.10 6.06 -8.28
CA GLY A 130 2.38 5.90 -6.85
C GLY A 130 3.51 6.74 -6.28
N ASP A 131 3.77 6.48 -5.01
CA ASP A 131 4.79 7.13 -4.17
C ASP A 131 5.37 6.07 -3.18
N PRO A 132 6.35 6.40 -2.32
CA PRO A 132 6.93 5.46 -1.36
C PRO A 132 5.92 4.71 -0.49
N ALA A 133 4.77 5.28 -0.17
CA ALA A 133 3.76 4.62 0.66
C ALA A 133 3.04 3.49 -0.10
N SER A 134 2.96 3.57 -1.44
CA SER A 134 2.30 2.56 -2.26
C SER A 134 3.24 1.60 -2.97
N LEU A 135 4.56 1.78 -2.85
CA LEU A 135 5.57 0.88 -3.45
C LEU A 135 5.32 -0.62 -3.16
N PRO A 136 5.03 -1.05 -1.91
CA PRO A 136 4.72 -2.44 -1.61
C PRO A 136 3.54 -2.99 -2.42
N ALA A 137 2.49 -2.17 -2.58
CA ALA A 137 1.29 -2.55 -3.32
C ALA A 137 1.54 -2.58 -4.82
N ILE A 138 2.34 -1.65 -5.36
CA ILE A 138 2.74 -1.66 -6.78
C ILE A 138 3.54 -2.92 -7.09
N ASN A 139 4.54 -3.25 -6.28
CA ASN A 139 5.31 -4.48 -6.45
C ASN A 139 4.39 -5.71 -6.42
N SER A 140 3.53 -5.83 -5.41
CA SER A 140 2.58 -6.94 -5.28
C SER A 140 1.59 -7.04 -6.45
N LEU A 141 1.08 -5.91 -6.95
CA LEU A 141 0.20 -5.85 -8.10
C LEU A 141 0.89 -6.36 -9.36
N LEU A 142 2.09 -5.83 -9.65
CA LEU A 142 2.82 -6.16 -10.87
C LEU A 142 3.41 -7.59 -10.82
N ASP A 143 3.78 -8.09 -9.65
CA ASP A 143 4.16 -9.51 -9.47
C ASP A 143 2.99 -10.44 -9.87
N SER A 144 1.75 -10.05 -9.54
CA SER A 144 0.54 -10.81 -9.91
C SER A 144 0.14 -10.72 -11.38
N MET A 145 0.74 -9.78 -12.12
CA MET A 145 0.46 -9.49 -13.53
C MET A 145 1.76 -9.45 -14.36
N SER A 146 2.75 -10.29 -14.00
CA SER A 146 4.12 -10.21 -14.54
C SER A 146 4.25 -10.43 -16.05
N SER A 147 3.25 -11.03 -16.70
CA SER A 147 3.20 -11.17 -18.15
C SER A 147 2.54 -9.99 -18.88
N ILE A 148 2.00 -9.02 -18.14
CA ILE A 148 1.31 -7.86 -18.70
C ILE A 148 2.26 -6.68 -18.75
N GLU A 149 2.25 -5.94 -19.86
CA GLU A 149 3.03 -4.72 -19.97
C GLU A 149 2.64 -3.74 -18.86
N SER A 150 3.62 -3.05 -18.28
CA SER A 150 3.37 -2.04 -17.26
C SER A 150 4.09 -0.73 -17.51
N THR A 151 3.46 0.36 -17.11
CA THR A 151 4.10 1.68 -17.01
C THR A 151 3.78 2.26 -15.66
N VAL A 152 4.83 2.62 -14.90
CA VAL A 152 4.69 3.16 -13.55
C VAL A 152 5.22 4.59 -13.51
N TRP A 153 4.41 5.54 -13.06
CA TRP A 153 4.89 6.87 -12.66
C TRP A 153 5.02 6.91 -11.14
N PHE A 154 6.23 7.18 -10.65
CA PHE A 154 6.55 7.07 -9.22
C PHE A 154 7.18 8.35 -8.70
N GLU A 155 6.53 9.00 -7.72
CA GLU A 155 7.00 10.27 -7.16
C GLU A 155 7.89 10.07 -5.93
N GLY A 156 9.11 10.61 -5.99
CA GLY A 156 10.04 10.59 -4.86
C GLY A 156 10.73 9.24 -4.63
N GLY A 157 11.40 9.13 -3.47
CA GLY A 157 12.25 8.00 -3.12
C GLY A 157 13.58 7.96 -3.88
N GLY A 158 14.61 7.37 -3.27
CA GLY A 158 15.91 7.15 -3.89
C GLY A 158 15.98 5.83 -4.68
N ASP A 159 17.16 5.53 -5.23
CA ASP A 159 17.43 4.28 -5.95
C ASP A 159 17.59 3.07 -5.02
N GLU A 160 17.71 3.31 -3.72
CA GLU A 160 17.82 2.28 -2.69
C GLU A 160 16.47 1.60 -2.40
N LEU A 161 15.35 2.19 -2.83
CA LEU A 161 14.03 1.60 -2.62
C LEU A 161 13.90 0.26 -3.37
N PRO A 162 13.20 -0.73 -2.79
CA PRO A 162 13.14 -2.10 -3.28
C PRO A 162 12.17 -2.28 -4.47
N PHE A 163 12.39 -1.55 -5.56
CA PHE A 163 11.61 -1.74 -6.80
C PHE A 163 11.88 -3.13 -7.40
N ARG A 164 10.81 -3.83 -7.80
CA ARG A 164 10.91 -5.09 -8.56
C ARG A 164 10.67 -4.91 -10.05
N HIS A 165 10.11 -3.76 -10.42
CA HIS A 165 9.66 -3.43 -11.77
C HIS A 165 10.23 -2.07 -12.18
N GLY A 166 10.33 -1.83 -13.49
CA GLY A 166 10.79 -0.55 -14.01
C GLY A 166 9.83 0.60 -13.68
N VAL A 167 10.37 1.74 -13.25
CA VAL A 167 9.58 2.92 -12.90
C VAL A 167 10.08 4.19 -13.61
N ARG A 168 9.13 5.03 -14.03
CA ARG A 168 9.40 6.41 -14.45
C ARG A 168 9.42 7.29 -13.20
N ARG A 169 10.61 7.65 -12.74
CA ARG A 169 10.80 8.53 -11.59
C ARG A 169 10.27 9.94 -11.91
N VAL A 170 9.54 10.50 -10.96
CA VAL A 170 9.00 11.85 -11.04
C VAL A 170 9.47 12.65 -9.81
N PRO A 171 9.99 13.87 -10.00
CA PRO A 171 10.30 14.76 -8.88
C PRO A 171 9.08 15.04 -8.01
N ARG A 172 9.31 15.25 -6.71
CA ARG A 172 8.24 15.54 -5.74
C ARG A 172 7.55 16.86 -6.10
N GLY A 173 6.22 16.81 -6.21
CA GLY A 173 5.37 17.94 -6.59
C GLY A 173 5.01 17.98 -8.08
N GLU A 174 5.62 17.13 -8.92
CA GLU A 174 5.43 17.14 -10.38
C GLU A 174 4.56 15.98 -10.88
N LEU A 175 4.16 15.03 -10.02
CA LEU A 175 3.46 13.81 -10.45
C LEU A 175 2.20 14.08 -11.29
N VAL A 176 1.36 15.01 -10.84
CA VAL A 176 0.10 15.31 -11.55
C VAL A 176 0.35 15.86 -12.94
N GLU A 177 1.28 16.82 -13.08
CA GLU A 177 1.62 17.41 -14.37
C GLU A 177 2.25 16.38 -15.30
N ARG A 178 3.19 15.60 -14.76
CA ARG A 178 3.90 14.55 -15.50
C ARG A 178 2.94 13.51 -16.08
N VAL A 179 2.02 13.00 -15.25
CA VAL A 179 1.02 12.03 -15.67
C VAL A 179 0.05 12.65 -16.69
N ARG A 180 -0.42 13.88 -16.47
CA ARG A 180 -1.31 14.57 -17.45
C ARG A 180 -0.65 14.77 -18.81
N ARG A 181 0.68 14.95 -18.84
CA ARG A 181 1.45 15.11 -20.08
C ARG A 181 1.66 13.78 -20.82
N GLU A 182 2.00 12.71 -20.11
CA GLU A 182 2.45 11.45 -20.73
C GLU A 182 1.35 10.39 -20.86
N LEU A 183 0.39 10.35 -19.94
CA LEU A 183 -0.63 9.29 -19.90
C LEU A 183 -1.49 9.21 -21.17
N PRO A 184 -1.92 10.31 -21.83
CA PRO A 184 -2.77 10.21 -23.01
C PRO A 184 -2.15 9.39 -24.16
N GLU A 185 -0.85 9.55 -24.39
CA GLU A 185 -0.13 8.81 -25.44
C GLU A 185 -0.01 7.32 -25.09
N VAL A 186 0.38 7.01 -23.85
CA VAL A 186 0.47 5.61 -23.38
C VAL A 186 -0.91 4.94 -23.43
N LEU A 187 -1.96 5.65 -23.01
CA LEU A 187 -3.32 5.15 -23.00
C LEU A 187 -3.85 4.86 -24.41
N ALA A 188 -3.50 5.69 -25.41
CA ALA A 188 -3.92 5.51 -26.79
C ALA A 188 -3.32 4.24 -27.43
N GLY A 189 -2.14 3.81 -26.98
CA GLY A 189 -1.49 2.57 -27.43
C GLY A 189 -1.86 1.33 -26.62
N ALA A 190 -2.52 1.48 -25.47
CA ALA A 190 -2.80 0.39 -24.54
C ALA A 190 -4.07 -0.38 -24.91
N GLU A 191 -3.95 -1.68 -25.18
CA GLU A 191 -5.11 -2.57 -25.25
C GLU A 191 -5.63 -2.85 -23.84
N ALA A 192 -6.94 -2.65 -23.62
CA ALA A 192 -7.58 -2.87 -22.31
C ALA A 192 -6.72 -2.32 -21.14
N PRO A 193 -6.56 -1.00 -21.00
CA PRO A 193 -5.73 -0.43 -19.95
C PRO A 193 -6.36 -0.66 -18.57
N TYR A 194 -5.55 -0.92 -17.56
CA TYR A 194 -5.96 -0.91 -16.15
C TYR A 194 -5.14 0.12 -15.41
N VAL A 195 -5.80 1.18 -14.93
CA VAL A 195 -5.15 2.30 -14.25
C VAL A 195 -5.24 2.10 -12.75
N TRP A 196 -4.09 2.05 -12.08
CA TRP A 196 -3.99 1.86 -10.63
C TRP A 196 -3.30 3.06 -9.99
N ILE A 197 -3.99 3.76 -9.09
CA ILE A 197 -3.55 5.05 -8.52
C ILE A 197 -3.58 4.95 -7.00
N ALA A 198 -2.41 5.07 -6.37
CA ALA A 198 -2.32 5.18 -4.92
C ALA A 198 -1.19 6.12 -4.49
N CYS A 199 -1.57 7.32 -4.07
CA CYS A 199 -0.65 8.33 -3.53
C CYS A 199 -1.31 8.99 -2.31
N ASP A 200 -0.98 10.25 -2.05
CA ASP A 200 -1.79 11.09 -1.18
C ASP A 200 -3.22 11.30 -1.73
N THR A 201 -4.16 11.60 -0.84
CA THR A 201 -5.59 11.77 -1.15
C THR A 201 -5.85 12.86 -2.21
N ARG A 202 -5.09 13.96 -2.20
CA ARG A 202 -5.26 15.08 -3.15
C ARG A 202 -4.84 14.63 -4.55
N THR A 203 -3.63 14.10 -4.69
CA THR A 203 -3.10 13.63 -5.97
C THR A 203 -3.95 12.50 -6.55
N THR A 204 -4.31 11.52 -5.72
CA THR A 204 -5.18 10.40 -6.13
C THR A 204 -6.52 10.90 -6.67
N ARG A 205 -7.17 11.84 -5.97
CA ARG A 205 -8.45 12.41 -6.42
C ARG A 205 -8.30 13.19 -7.73
N ALA A 206 -7.25 13.98 -7.87
CA ALA A 206 -6.99 14.78 -9.06
C ALA A 206 -6.78 13.89 -10.29
N LEU A 207 -5.93 12.86 -10.18
CA LEU A 207 -5.63 11.94 -11.27
C LEU A 207 -6.80 10.99 -11.57
N SER A 208 -7.50 10.49 -10.55
CA SER A 208 -8.71 9.68 -10.78
C SER A 208 -9.82 10.47 -11.49
N ALA A 209 -9.97 11.76 -11.19
CA ALA A 209 -10.92 12.62 -11.89
C ALA A 209 -10.49 12.87 -13.34
N TYR A 210 -9.21 13.17 -13.57
CA TYR A 210 -8.62 13.35 -14.89
C TYR A 210 -8.83 12.11 -15.78
N VAL A 211 -8.41 10.94 -15.30
CA VAL A 211 -8.47 9.67 -16.02
C VAL A 211 -9.90 9.30 -16.42
N ARG A 212 -10.87 9.47 -15.51
CA ARG A 212 -12.27 9.09 -15.79
C ARG A 212 -13.03 10.12 -16.61
N LYS A 213 -12.84 11.42 -16.32
CA LYS A 213 -13.66 12.48 -16.91
C LYS A 213 -13.07 13.07 -18.18
N GLU A 214 -11.76 13.26 -18.20
CA GLU A 214 -11.07 13.88 -19.33
C GLU A 214 -10.57 12.81 -20.32
N LEU A 215 -10.04 11.67 -19.85
CA LEU A 215 -9.57 10.58 -20.72
C LEU A 215 -10.61 9.49 -20.98
N GLY A 216 -11.78 9.54 -20.34
CA GLY A 216 -12.89 8.63 -20.61
C GLY A 216 -12.65 7.17 -20.21
N VAL A 217 -11.67 6.86 -19.37
CA VAL A 217 -11.41 5.48 -18.93
C VAL A 217 -12.56 4.99 -18.04
N ALA A 218 -13.12 3.83 -18.39
CA ALA A 218 -14.24 3.22 -17.66
C ALA A 218 -13.89 2.98 -16.18
N LYS A 219 -14.85 3.18 -15.28
CA LYS A 219 -14.60 3.12 -13.82
C LYS A 219 -14.12 1.74 -13.36
N GLU A 220 -14.53 0.68 -14.03
CA GLU A 220 -14.16 -0.72 -13.78
C GLU A 220 -12.69 -0.98 -14.13
N ARG A 221 -12.09 -0.09 -14.93
CA ARG A 221 -10.68 -0.12 -15.35
C ARG A 221 -9.80 0.79 -14.50
N VAL A 222 -10.35 1.43 -13.45
CA VAL A 222 -9.62 2.36 -12.60
C VAL A 222 -9.73 1.93 -11.14
N HIS A 223 -8.60 1.60 -10.53
CA HIS A 223 -8.46 1.52 -9.08
C HIS A 223 -7.80 2.80 -8.57
N ALA A 224 -8.44 3.50 -7.64
CA ALA A 224 -7.89 4.73 -7.06
C ALA A 224 -8.15 4.78 -5.55
N LEU A 225 -7.09 4.76 -4.75
CA LEU A 225 -7.17 4.78 -3.29
C LEU A 225 -6.14 5.73 -2.69
N GLY A 226 -6.57 6.74 -1.94
CA GLY A 226 -5.66 7.63 -1.24
C GLY A 226 -5.06 6.93 -0.03
N TYR A 227 -3.75 6.66 -0.06
CA TYR A 227 -3.05 5.91 1.00
C TYR A 227 -2.77 6.76 2.23
N TRP A 228 -2.54 8.05 2.01
CA TRP A 228 -2.29 9.01 3.06
C TRP A 228 -2.92 10.36 2.74
N ARG A 229 -2.85 11.28 3.70
CA ARG A 229 -3.33 12.65 3.53
C ARG A 229 -2.28 13.56 4.15
N ALA A 230 -1.81 14.52 3.36
CA ALA A 230 -1.00 15.62 3.88
C ALA A 230 -1.83 16.40 4.92
N GLY A 231 -1.21 16.66 6.07
CA GLY A 231 -1.79 17.45 7.17
C GLY A 231 -2.25 18.82 6.72
#